data_AF-A0A443LCW8-F1
#
_entry.id   AF-A0A443LCW8-F1
#
_cell.length_a   1.000
_cell.length_b   1.000
_cell.length_c   1.000
_cell.angle_alpha   90.00
_cell.angle_beta   90.00
_cell.angle_gamma   90.00
#
_symmetry.space_group_name_H-M   'P 1'
#
loop_
_entity.id
_entity.type
_entity.pdbx_description
1 polymer ?
#
loop_
_entity_poly.entity_id
_entity_poly.type
_entity_poly.pdbx_seq_one_letter_code
_entity_poly.pdbx_strand_id
1 'polypeptide(L)' 'MEAPFTTHTWDGITGAIYAGYGNSEFFWIALCYLCVLVAVILGWRHEKHAYEAAKTGHH' A
#
# COMPACT_ATOMS: atom_id res chain seq x y z
N MET A 1 -27.11 18.76 -0.16
CA MET A 1 -26.05 19.78 -0.15
C MET A 1 -25.69 19.98 -1.61
N GLU A 2 -26.07 21.12 -2.19
CA GLU A 2 -25.70 21.47 -3.57
C GLU A 2 -24.17 21.48 -3.67
N ALA A 3 -23.61 20.81 -4.68
CA ALA A 3 -22.17 20.67 -4.81
C ALA A 3 -21.49 22.04 -5.02
N PRO A 4 -20.32 22.32 -4.42
CA PRO A 4 -19.71 23.64 -4.41
C PRO A 4 -18.94 23.93 -5.71
N PHE A 5 -19.51 23.60 -6.86
CA PHE A 5 -18.90 23.91 -8.15
C PHE A 5 -19.97 24.30 -9.18
N THR A 6 -19.82 25.50 -9.74
CA THR A 6 -20.64 26.00 -10.87
C THR A 6 -19.85 26.00 -12.19
N THR A 7 -18.60 25.56 -12.17
CA THR A 7 -17.69 25.60 -13.33
C THR A 7 -16.68 24.45 -13.26
N HIS A 8 -16.47 23.77 -14.39
CA HIS A 8 -15.53 22.65 -14.55
C HIS A 8 -14.07 23.12 -14.76
N THR A 9 -13.59 24.11 -14.02
CA THR A 9 -12.23 24.66 -14.19
C THR A 9 -11.45 24.67 -12.87
N TRP A 10 -10.13 24.46 -12.98
CA TRP A 10 -9.20 24.30 -11.84
C TRP A 10 -8.89 25.61 -11.10
N ASP A 11 -9.36 26.75 -11.59
CA ASP A 11 -9.04 28.08 -11.06
C ASP A 11 -9.67 28.41 -9.70
N GLY A 12 -10.58 27.56 -9.20
CA GLY A 12 -11.31 27.79 -7.94
C GLY A 12 -10.75 27.08 -6.70
N ILE A 13 -9.66 26.32 -6.82
CA ILE A 13 -9.18 25.46 -5.72
C ILE A 13 -8.27 26.25 -4.78
N THR A 14 -8.80 26.73 -3.65
CA THR A 14 -8.09 27.59 -2.68
C THR A 14 -7.71 26.88 -1.37
N GLY A 15 -7.63 25.55 -1.35
CA GLY A 15 -7.19 24.78 -0.19
C GLY A 15 -6.46 23.51 -0.59
N ALA A 16 -5.75 22.88 0.35
CA ALA A 16 -5.21 21.54 0.14
C ALA A 16 -6.38 20.66 -0.29
N ILE A 17 -6.33 20.10 -1.51
CA ILE A 17 -7.29 19.11 -1.94
C ILE A 17 -7.08 17.92 -1.03
N TYR A 18 -7.82 17.87 0.08
CA TYR A 18 -8.01 16.63 0.81
C TYR A 18 -8.96 15.81 -0.06
N ALA A 19 -8.41 15.22 -1.12
CA ALA A 19 -9.06 14.15 -1.90
C ALA A 19 -9.26 12.88 -1.03
N GLY A 20 -8.82 12.96 0.23
CA GLY A 20 -8.52 11.88 1.15
C GLY A 20 -9.69 11.40 2.01
N TYR A 21 -10.90 11.30 1.45
CA TYR A 21 -11.93 10.46 2.05
C TYR A 21 -12.74 9.78 0.94
N GLY A 22 -12.02 9.14 0.01
CA GLY A 22 -12.59 8.43 -1.12
C GLY A 22 -12.37 6.92 -1.02
N ASN A 23 -13.23 6.13 -1.68
CA ASN A 23 -13.07 4.67 -1.77
C ASN A 23 -11.68 4.22 -2.30
N SER A 24 -10.97 5.09 -3.03
CA SER A 24 -9.63 4.82 -3.55
C SER A 24 -8.55 4.71 -2.46
N GLU A 25 -8.65 5.42 -1.35
CA GLU A 25 -7.64 5.32 -0.28
C GLU A 25 -7.67 3.98 0.43
N PHE A 26 -8.86 3.45 0.74
CA PHE A 26 -8.97 2.12 1.33
C PHE A 26 -8.38 1.05 0.41
N PHE A 27 -8.55 1.20 -0.90
CA PHE A 27 -7.89 0.33 -1.87
C PHE A 27 -6.37 0.43 -1.80
N TRP A 28 -5.81 1.64 -1.79
CA TRP A 28 -4.36 1.84 -1.72
C TRP A 28 -3.76 1.36 -0.39
N ILE A 29 -4.45 1.58 0.73
CA ILE A 29 -4.04 1.07 2.04
C ILE A 29 -4.05 -0.46 2.05
N ALA A 30 -5.12 -1.09 1.56
CA ALA A 30 -5.23 -2.53 1.48
C ALA A 30 -4.15 -3.15 0.57
N LEU A 31 -3.85 -2.49 -0.55
CA LEU A 31 -2.79 -2.92 -1.47
C LEU A 31 -1.41 -2.82 -0.81
N CYS A 32 -1.09 -1.71 -0.16
CA CYS A 32 0.15 -1.54 0.60
C CYS A 32 0.29 -2.60 1.69
N TYR A 33 -0.79 -2.88 2.42
CA TYR A 33 -0.81 -3.91 3.44
C TYR A 33 -0.54 -5.32 2.88
N LEU A 34 -1.17 -5.66 1.75
CA LEU A 34 -0.92 -6.92 1.04
C LEU A 34 0.54 -7.03 0.59
N CYS A 35 1.13 -5.97 0.05
CA CYS A 35 2.54 -5.95 -0.34
C CYS A 35 3.46 -6.23 0.85
N VAL A 36 3.20 -5.61 2.01
CA VAL A 36 3.98 -5.85 3.23
C VAL A 36 3.84 -7.29 3.70
N LEU A 37 2.61 -7.84 3.73
CA LEU A 37 2.38 -9.23 4.12
C LEU A 37 3.13 -10.21 3.21
N VAL A 38 3.08 -10.01 1.89
CA VAL A 38 3.78 -10.86 0.91
C VAL A 38 5.29 -10.79 1.13
N ALA A 39 5.85 -9.58 1.36
CA ALA A 39 7.27 -9.40 1.62
C ALA A 39 7.72 -10.17 2.88
N VAL A 40 6.95 -10.11 3.97
CA VAL A 40 7.23 -10.84 5.21
C VAL A 40 7.19 -12.36 4.99
N ILE A 41 6.18 -12.87 4.29
CA ILE A 41 6.04 -14.31 4.02
C ILE A 41 7.20 -14.82 3.15
N LEU A 42 7.56 -14.09 2.10
CA LEU A 42 8.67 -14.46 1.23
C LEU A 42 10.02 -14.37 1.95
N GLY A 43 10.23 -13.33 2.75
CA GLY A 43 11.43 -13.19 3.58
C GLY A 43 11.59 -14.35 4.55
N TRP A 44 10.53 -14.70 5.29
CA TRP A 44 10.56 -15.84 6.20
C TRP A 44 10.87 -17.17 5.50
N ARG A 45 10.28 -17.41 4.31
CA ARG A 45 10.57 -18.60 3.51
C ARG A 45 12.03 -18.64 3.06
N HIS A 46 12.58 -17.50 2.64
CA HIS A 46 13.96 -17.38 2.21
C HIS A 46 14.94 -17.67 3.36
N GLU A 47 14.71 -17.08 4.53
CA GLU A 47 15.54 -17.33 5.72
C GLU A 47 15.47 -18.78 6.18
N LYS A 48 14.28 -19.37 6.20
CA LYS A 48 14.12 -20.79 6.54
C LYS A 48 14.91 -21.68 5.59
N HIS A 49 14.86 -21.41 4.28
CA HIS A 49 15.61 -22.18 3.29
C HIS A 49 17.13 -22.05 3.49
N ALA A 50 17.62 -20.83 3.73
CA ALA A 50 19.04 -20.59 4.03
C ALA A 50 19.48 -21.30 5.32
N TYR A 51 18.64 -21.29 6.36
CA TYR A 51 18.93 -21.99 7.61
C TYR A 51 19.01 -23.51 7.43
N GLU A 52 18.05 -24.12 6.75
CA GLU A 52 18.08 -25.56 6.48
C GLU A 52 19.30 -25.94 5.64
N ALA A 53 19.63 -25.18 4.59
CA ALA A 53 20.82 -25.42 3.77
C ALA A 53 22.13 -25.32 4.56
N ALA A 54 22.25 -24.33 5.44
CA ALA A 54 23.41 -24.19 6.32
C ALA A 54 23.52 -25.35 7.33
N LYS A 55 22.38 -25.85 7.83
CA LYS A 55 22.31 -26.98 8.76
C LYS A 55 22.72 -28.29 8.10
N THR A 56 22.27 -28.58 6.87
CA THR A 56 22.66 -29.82 6.16
C THR A 56 24.06 -29.79 5.58
N GLY A 57 24.61 -28.61 5.24
CA GLY A 57 25.98 -28.47 4.72
C GLY A 57 27.08 -28.61 5.76
N HIS A 58 26.73 -28.78 7.04
CA HIS A 58 27.65 -28.91 8.18
C HIS A 58 27.88 -30.36 8.63
N HIS A 59 27.63 -31.34 7.74
CA HIS A 59 27.87 -32.76 7.95
C HIS A 59 28.90 -33.32 6.97
#